data_AF-A0A3M1HJ21-F1
#
_entry.id   AF-A0A3M1HJ21-F1
#
_cell.length_a   1.000
_cell.length_b   1.000
_cell.length_c   1.000
_cell.angle_alpha   90.00
_cell.angle_beta   90.00
_cell.angle_gamma   90.00
#
_symmetry.space_group_name_H-M   'P 1'
#
loop_
_entity.id
_entity.type
_entity.pdbx_description
1 polymer ?
#
loop_
_entity_poly.entity_id
_entity_poly.type
_entity_poly.pdbx_seq_one_letter_code
_entity_poly.pdbx_strand_id
1 'polypeptide(L)'
;FHPDLVGRAALLSYEQFMRAKAHLRPGGIFVQWIALNQFDRATLEVVLRTFARAFPEGGVFVSGYRMALVGGSAPARWGSAALRPLPPEALEGDAPLSWLGRFWGYARDAAGSGPIQREWAPVLEYRLPQLQVRGVDLARIWRWLLSWRRPAREAEAILGVPKAQRAAFARAWKATDLLARSWMHDLIRDSRRASLLAVEAWRAFPQDRWARWTYADHLLAFGEEGLELALAAAPDHPEALRLKYRLARVKHAPDAEAWRRRLCKAWPLAFPECVH
;
A
#
# COMPACT_ATOMS: atom_id res chain seq x y z
N PHE A 1 12.29 -6.43 -5.35
CA PHE A 1 12.07 -6.96 -6.71
C PHE A 1 12.64 -5.94 -7.70
N HIS A 2 13.31 -6.34 -8.77
CA HIS A 2 13.95 -5.42 -9.75
C HIS A 2 13.52 -5.86 -11.16
N PRO A 3 12.36 -5.40 -11.67
CA PRO A 3 11.79 -5.86 -12.94
C PRO A 3 12.63 -5.47 -14.17
N ASP A 4 13.55 -4.53 -13.98
CA ASP A 4 14.52 -4.00 -14.94
C ASP A 4 15.72 -4.92 -15.19
N LEU A 5 15.91 -5.95 -14.36
CA LEU A 5 16.89 -7.00 -14.63
C LEU A 5 16.35 -7.99 -15.66
N VAL A 6 17.21 -8.38 -16.60
CA VAL A 6 16.91 -9.28 -17.72
C VAL A 6 16.07 -10.49 -17.27
N GLY A 7 15.01 -10.77 -18.01
CA GLY A 7 14.10 -11.89 -17.73
C GLY A 7 13.11 -11.69 -16.58
N ARG A 8 13.24 -10.68 -15.72
CA ARG A 8 12.28 -10.45 -14.62
C ARG A 8 11.00 -9.78 -15.08
N ALA A 9 11.04 -9.05 -16.19
CA ALA A 9 9.85 -8.51 -16.86
C ALA A 9 8.92 -9.63 -17.42
N ALA A 10 9.44 -10.83 -17.69
CA ALA A 10 8.64 -11.98 -18.12
C ALA A 10 7.63 -12.43 -17.05
N LEU A 11 7.90 -12.14 -15.76
CA LEU A 11 6.95 -12.38 -14.67
C LEU A 11 5.68 -11.53 -14.76
N LEU A 12 5.72 -10.45 -15.55
CA LEU A 12 4.60 -9.56 -15.80
C LEU A 12 3.96 -9.78 -17.19
N SER A 13 4.30 -10.89 -17.85
CA SER A 13 3.76 -11.25 -19.17
C SER A 13 2.35 -11.84 -19.10
N TYR A 14 1.64 -11.72 -20.21
CA TYR A 14 0.35 -12.37 -20.38
C TYR A 14 0.46 -13.89 -20.21
N GLU A 15 1.49 -14.50 -20.79
CA GLU A 15 1.75 -15.93 -20.71
C GLU A 15 1.96 -16.38 -19.25
N GLN A 16 2.74 -15.65 -18.46
CA GLN A 16 2.91 -15.95 -17.03
C GLN A 16 1.59 -15.83 -16.25
N PHE A 17 0.79 -14.79 -16.50
CA PHE A 17 -0.51 -14.65 -15.83
C PHE A 17 -1.48 -15.76 -16.22
N MET A 18 -1.46 -16.21 -17.48
CA MET A 18 -2.24 -17.35 -17.94
C MET A 18 -1.79 -18.66 -17.30
N ARG A 19 -0.47 -18.89 -17.14
CA ARG A 19 0.06 -20.04 -16.40
C ARG A 19 -0.39 -20.01 -14.94
N ALA A 20 -0.30 -18.86 -14.27
CA ALA A 20 -0.79 -18.72 -12.90
C ALA A 20 -2.30 -19.01 -12.81
N LYS A 21 -3.10 -18.45 -13.72
CA LYS A 21 -4.55 -18.68 -13.80
C LYS A 21 -4.90 -20.16 -13.98
N ALA A 22 -4.20 -20.87 -14.86
CA ALA A 22 -4.45 -22.28 -15.15
C ALA A 22 -4.19 -23.20 -13.94
N HIS A 23 -3.39 -22.77 -12.97
CA HIS A 23 -3.09 -23.53 -11.76
C HIS A 23 -3.94 -23.12 -10.55
N LEU A 24 -4.87 -22.18 -10.71
CA LEU A 24 -5.79 -21.82 -9.63
C LEU A 24 -6.84 -22.91 -9.43
N ARG A 25 -6.94 -23.40 -8.19
CA ARG A 25 -8.08 -24.22 -7.76
C ARG A 25 -9.37 -23.39 -7.76
N PRO A 26 -10.57 -24.01 -7.79
CA PRO A 26 -11.82 -23.28 -7.61
C PRO A 26 -11.79 -22.39 -6.36
N GLY A 27 -12.07 -21.10 -6.53
CA GLY A 27 -11.99 -20.10 -5.45
C GLY A 27 -10.58 -19.60 -5.11
N GLY A 28 -9.55 -20.09 -5.80
CA GLY A 28 -8.17 -19.62 -5.66
C GLY A 28 -8.01 -18.15 -6.07
N ILE A 29 -7.00 -17.52 -5.49
CA ILE A 29 -6.58 -16.15 -5.82
C ILE A 29 -5.12 -16.14 -6.24
N PHE A 30 -4.79 -15.26 -7.17
CA PHE A 30 -3.43 -14.92 -7.56
C PHE A 30 -3.19 -13.45 -7.23
N VAL A 31 -2.04 -13.15 -6.62
CA VAL A 31 -1.65 -11.78 -6.24
C VAL A 31 -0.28 -11.46 -6.82
N GLN A 32 -0.20 -10.42 -7.65
CA GLN A 32 1.05 -9.89 -8.17
C GLN A 32 1.34 -8.53 -7.55
N TRP A 33 2.48 -8.41 -6.86
CA TRP A 33 2.96 -7.16 -6.29
C TRP A 33 3.75 -6.35 -7.30
N ILE A 34 3.50 -5.03 -7.33
CA ILE A 34 4.16 -4.03 -8.17
C ILE A 34 4.69 -2.92 -7.27
N ALA A 35 5.97 -2.59 -7.40
CA ALA A 35 6.61 -1.50 -6.68
C ALA A 35 6.51 -0.22 -7.53
N LEU A 36 5.68 0.74 -7.10
CA LEU A 36 5.33 1.92 -7.90
C LEU A 36 6.54 2.80 -8.23
N ASN A 37 7.58 2.77 -7.41
CA ASN A 37 8.83 3.50 -7.63
C ASN A 37 9.73 2.91 -8.75
N GLN A 38 9.29 1.85 -9.42
CA GLN A 38 10.03 1.19 -10.52
C GLN A 38 9.31 1.30 -11.86
N PHE A 39 8.16 1.96 -11.91
CA PHE A 39 7.36 2.08 -13.12
C PHE A 39 6.92 3.52 -13.31
N ASP A 40 6.77 3.94 -14.56
CA ASP A 40 6.06 5.15 -14.92
C ASP A 40 4.61 4.82 -15.30
N ARG A 41 3.81 5.83 -15.60
CA ARG A 41 2.43 5.62 -16.04
C ARG A 41 2.35 4.69 -17.25
N ALA A 42 3.18 4.90 -18.28
CA ALA A 42 3.08 4.15 -19.53
C ALA A 42 3.40 2.66 -19.34
N THR A 43 4.36 2.34 -18.49
CA THR A 43 4.71 0.96 -18.16
C THR A 43 3.70 0.33 -17.19
N LEU A 44 3.12 1.09 -16.25
CA LEU A 44 1.99 0.62 -15.44
C LEU A 44 0.76 0.29 -16.29
N GLU A 45 0.41 1.13 -17.26
CA GLU A 45 -0.69 0.87 -18.21
C GLU A 45 -0.45 -0.44 -18.99
N VAL A 46 0.78 -0.73 -19.42
CA VAL A 46 1.13 -2.03 -20.04
C VAL A 46 0.89 -3.18 -19.08
N VAL A 47 1.35 -3.08 -17.82
CA VAL A 47 1.15 -4.13 -16.80
C VAL A 47 -0.34 -4.36 -16.54
N LEU A 48 -1.11 -3.29 -16.28
CA LEU A 48 -2.54 -3.35 -15.99
C LEU A 48 -3.33 -3.94 -17.16
N ARG A 49 -3.02 -3.53 -18.39
CA ARG A 49 -3.64 -4.08 -19.61
C ARG A 49 -3.33 -5.56 -19.81
N THR A 50 -2.08 -5.95 -19.57
CA THR A 50 -1.64 -7.35 -19.66
C THR A 50 -2.35 -8.21 -18.63
N PHE A 51 -2.42 -7.73 -17.39
CA PHE A 51 -3.10 -8.41 -16.30
C PHE A 51 -4.60 -8.53 -16.56
N ALA A 52 -5.26 -7.44 -16.97
CA ALA A 52 -6.68 -7.42 -17.30
C ALA A 52 -7.05 -8.39 -18.44
N ARG A 53 -6.11 -8.66 -19.37
CA ARG A 53 -6.31 -9.64 -20.44
C ARG A 53 -6.39 -11.08 -19.90
N ALA A 54 -5.63 -11.41 -18.86
CA ALA A 54 -5.67 -12.72 -18.20
C ALA A 54 -6.81 -12.81 -17.17
N PHE A 55 -7.03 -11.73 -16.40
CA PHE A 55 -8.03 -11.62 -15.35
C PHE A 55 -8.95 -10.41 -15.61
N PRO A 56 -10.04 -10.57 -16.39
CA PRO A 56 -10.93 -9.45 -16.73
C PRO A 56 -11.58 -8.75 -15.53
N GLU A 57 -11.81 -9.49 -14.44
CA GLU A 57 -12.33 -8.98 -13.16
C GLU A 57 -11.22 -8.78 -12.12
N GLY A 58 -9.96 -8.73 -12.56
CA GLY A 58 -8.81 -8.54 -11.69
C GLY A 58 -8.86 -7.17 -11.01
N GLY A 59 -8.82 -7.16 -9.68
CA GLY A 59 -8.85 -5.97 -8.85
C GLY A 59 -7.47 -5.38 -8.61
N VAL A 60 -7.42 -4.08 -8.37
CA VAL A 60 -6.21 -3.35 -7.99
C VAL A 60 -6.36 -2.84 -6.57
N PHE A 61 -5.36 -3.12 -5.73
CA PHE A 61 -5.25 -2.58 -4.39
C PHE A 61 -3.96 -1.76 -4.29
N VAL A 62 -4.02 -0.57 -3.68
CA VAL A 62 -2.86 0.33 -3.56
C VAL A 62 -2.66 0.73 -2.10
N SER A 63 -1.43 0.60 -1.62
CA SER A 63 -1.03 1.04 -0.28
C SER A 63 0.43 1.48 -0.28
N GLY A 64 0.69 2.72 0.16
CA GLY A 64 2.01 3.35 0.04
C GLY A 64 2.53 3.24 -1.39
N TYR A 65 3.81 2.90 -1.54
CA TYR A 65 4.44 2.73 -2.84
C TYR A 65 4.26 1.33 -3.47
N ARG A 66 3.24 0.59 -3.05
CA ARG A 66 2.95 -0.77 -3.54
C ARG A 66 1.55 -0.86 -4.12
N MET A 67 1.46 -1.62 -5.21
CA MET A 67 0.21 -2.02 -5.84
C MET A 67 0.13 -3.54 -5.87
N ALA A 68 -1.02 -4.09 -5.51
CA ALA A 68 -1.35 -5.50 -5.66
C ALA A 68 -2.39 -5.68 -6.75
N LEU A 69 -2.09 -6.54 -7.73
CA LEU A 69 -3.02 -6.98 -8.75
C LEU A 69 -3.59 -8.33 -8.31
N VAL A 70 -4.89 -8.40 -8.08
CA VAL A 70 -5.58 -9.56 -7.50
C VAL A 70 -6.51 -10.15 -8.55
N GLY A 71 -6.27 -11.41 -8.92
CA GLY A 71 -7.06 -12.13 -9.92
C GLY A 71 -7.51 -13.50 -9.41
N GLY A 72 -8.47 -14.12 -10.07
CA GLY A 72 -9.00 -15.44 -9.69
C GLY A 72 -10.45 -15.35 -9.26
N SER A 73 -10.76 -15.78 -8.03
CA SER A 73 -12.12 -15.76 -7.48
C SER A 73 -12.84 -14.41 -7.67
N ALA A 74 -14.16 -14.45 -7.84
CA ALA A 74 -14.97 -13.27 -8.08
C ALA A 74 -14.79 -12.22 -6.96
N PRO A 75 -14.61 -10.92 -7.30
CA PRO A 75 -14.37 -9.85 -6.33
C PRO A 75 -15.39 -9.76 -5.19
N ALA A 76 -16.65 -10.09 -5.47
CA ALA A 76 -17.73 -10.08 -4.47
C ALA A 76 -17.48 -11.05 -3.30
N ARG A 77 -16.62 -12.06 -3.49
CA ARG A 77 -16.23 -13.01 -2.44
C ARG A 77 -15.13 -12.45 -1.55
N TRP A 78 -14.37 -11.45 -2.00
CA TRP A 78 -13.23 -10.92 -1.25
C TRP A 78 -13.67 -10.11 -0.02
N GLY A 79 -14.73 -9.30 -0.12
CA GLY A 79 -15.21 -8.52 1.03
C GLY A 79 -15.72 -9.40 2.16
N SER A 80 -16.58 -10.38 1.85
CA SER A 80 -17.08 -11.33 2.86
C SER A 80 -15.98 -12.23 3.44
N ALA A 81 -14.98 -12.62 2.63
CA ALA A 81 -13.84 -13.40 3.11
C ALA A 81 -12.89 -12.59 3.99
N ALA A 82 -12.58 -11.34 3.60
CA ALA A 82 -11.68 -10.45 4.33
C ALA A 82 -12.24 -10.05 5.70
N LEU A 83 -13.57 -10.00 5.83
CA LEU A 83 -14.25 -9.64 7.09
C LEU A 83 -14.43 -10.81 8.04
N ARG A 84 -13.94 -12.01 7.70
CA ARG A 84 -13.87 -13.11 8.66
C ARG A 84 -12.86 -12.76 9.76
N PRO A 85 -13.09 -13.20 11.01
CA PRO A 85 -12.11 -13.02 12.07
C PRO A 85 -10.76 -13.60 11.65
N LEU A 86 -9.75 -12.74 11.61
CA LEU A 86 -8.36 -13.12 11.38
C LEU A 86 -7.57 -12.87 12.67
N PRO A 87 -6.55 -13.69 12.97
CA PRO A 87 -5.67 -13.40 14.08
C PRO A 87 -5.00 -12.03 13.87
N PRO A 88 -4.84 -11.18 14.90
CA PRO A 88 -4.26 -9.84 14.76
C PRO A 88 -2.91 -9.80 14.04
N GLU A 89 -2.12 -10.87 14.19
CA GLU A 89 -0.81 -11.06 13.57
C GLU A 89 -0.91 -11.17 12.04
N ALA A 90 -2.00 -11.73 11.50
CA ALA A 90 -2.19 -11.90 10.05
C ALA A 90 -2.45 -10.58 9.32
N LEU A 91 -2.84 -9.53 10.05
CA LEU A 91 -3.06 -8.19 9.51
C LEU A 91 -1.99 -7.21 9.97
N GLU A 92 -0.94 -7.68 10.64
CA GLU A 92 0.10 -6.83 11.22
C GLU A 92 -0.48 -5.66 12.04
N GLY A 93 -1.58 -5.92 12.75
CA GLY A 93 -2.28 -4.92 13.56
C GLY A 93 -3.17 -3.93 12.79
N ASP A 94 -3.40 -4.11 11.49
CA ASP A 94 -4.41 -3.36 10.73
C ASP A 94 -5.82 -3.95 10.85
N ALA A 95 -6.85 -3.11 10.71
CA ALA A 95 -8.23 -3.59 10.60
C ALA A 95 -8.54 -4.17 9.21
N PRO A 96 -9.31 -5.26 9.07
CA PRO A 96 -9.64 -5.84 7.77
C PRO A 96 -10.28 -4.85 6.77
N LEU A 97 -11.07 -3.91 7.28
CA LEU A 97 -11.69 -2.87 6.46
C LEU A 97 -10.68 -1.86 5.89
N SER A 98 -9.53 -1.64 6.53
CA SER A 98 -8.49 -0.78 5.95
C SER A 98 -7.94 -1.42 4.67
N TRP A 99 -7.79 -2.74 4.63
CA TRP A 99 -7.40 -3.47 3.42
C TRP A 99 -8.42 -3.40 2.29
N LEU A 100 -9.72 -3.53 2.60
CA LEU A 100 -10.76 -3.34 1.59
C LEU A 100 -10.81 -1.88 1.10
N GLY A 101 -10.54 -0.91 1.99
CA GLY A 101 -10.43 0.51 1.65
C GLY A 101 -9.34 0.80 0.61
N ARG A 102 -8.30 -0.04 0.52
CA ARG A 102 -7.20 0.06 -0.45
C ARG A 102 -7.56 -0.38 -1.87
N PHE A 103 -8.78 -0.88 -2.09
CA PHE A 103 -9.25 -1.18 -3.44
C PHE A 103 -9.34 0.10 -4.27
N TRP A 104 -8.96 -0.01 -5.54
CA TRP A 104 -8.91 1.10 -6.48
C TRP A 104 -9.95 0.96 -7.59
N GLY A 105 -10.17 -0.27 -8.06
CA GLY A 105 -11.02 -0.60 -9.19
C GLY A 105 -10.49 -1.86 -9.88
N TYR A 106 -10.99 -2.13 -11.07
CA TYR A 106 -10.46 -3.20 -11.91
C TYR A 106 -9.20 -2.74 -12.64
N ALA A 107 -8.28 -3.65 -12.94
CA ALA A 107 -7.08 -3.34 -13.72
C ALA A 107 -7.43 -2.74 -15.11
N ARG A 108 -8.55 -3.17 -15.70
CA ARG A 108 -9.06 -2.63 -16.97
C ARG A 108 -9.46 -1.16 -16.91
N ASP A 109 -9.80 -0.64 -15.73
CA ASP A 109 -10.27 0.75 -15.56
C ASP A 109 -9.17 1.77 -15.84
N ALA A 110 -7.90 1.37 -15.72
CA ALA A 110 -6.73 2.19 -15.98
C ALA A 110 -5.76 1.58 -16.99
N ALA A 111 -6.16 0.50 -17.66
CA ALA A 111 -5.33 -0.20 -18.65
C ALA A 111 -5.05 0.65 -19.90
N GLY A 112 -5.97 1.54 -20.29
CA GLY A 112 -5.88 2.28 -21.55
C GLY A 112 -5.76 1.38 -22.79
N SER A 113 -5.40 1.96 -23.93
CA SER A 113 -5.07 1.24 -25.16
C SER A 113 -3.55 1.12 -25.36
N GLY A 114 -3.12 0.14 -26.15
CA GLY A 114 -1.71 -0.05 -26.50
C GLY A 114 -1.24 -1.51 -26.37
N PRO A 115 0.09 -1.73 -26.41
CA PRO A 115 0.64 -3.08 -26.41
C PRO A 115 0.54 -3.75 -25.03
N ILE A 116 0.52 -5.07 -25.01
CA ILE A 116 0.64 -5.86 -23.76
C ILE A 116 2.03 -6.47 -23.67
N GLN A 117 2.47 -6.77 -22.44
CA GLN A 117 3.71 -7.50 -22.20
C GLN A 117 3.51 -8.97 -22.62
N ARG A 118 4.33 -9.41 -23.56
CA ARG A 118 4.42 -10.79 -24.02
C ARG A 118 5.83 -11.30 -23.74
N GLU A 119 6.00 -12.61 -23.57
CA GLU A 119 7.34 -13.23 -23.51
C GLU A 119 8.11 -13.06 -24.83
N TRP A 120 7.41 -13.19 -25.95
CA TRP A 120 7.97 -13.14 -27.31
C TRP A 120 7.95 -11.74 -27.94
N ALA A 121 7.35 -10.79 -27.25
CA ALA A 121 7.33 -9.37 -27.64
C ALA A 121 7.40 -8.52 -26.36
N PRO A 122 8.56 -8.50 -25.68
CA PRO A 122 8.68 -7.84 -24.39
C PRO A 122 8.67 -6.33 -24.58
N VAL A 123 7.72 -5.65 -23.93
CA VAL A 123 7.59 -4.18 -23.95
C VAL A 123 8.31 -3.57 -22.75
N LEU A 124 8.16 -4.18 -21.58
CA LEU A 124 8.69 -3.68 -20.32
C LEU A 124 10.22 -3.82 -20.26
N GLU A 125 10.78 -4.89 -20.80
CA GLU A 125 12.22 -5.14 -20.79
C GLU A 125 13.01 -4.05 -21.54
N TYR A 126 12.46 -3.49 -22.61
CA TYR A 126 13.10 -2.38 -23.33
C TYR A 126 12.78 -1.00 -22.76
N ARG A 127 11.68 -0.84 -22.02
CA ARG A 127 11.24 0.46 -21.49
C ARG A 127 11.76 0.76 -20.09
N LEU A 128 11.78 -0.23 -19.20
CA LEU A 128 12.16 -0.04 -17.79
C LEU A 128 13.62 0.41 -17.59
N PRO A 129 14.63 -0.08 -18.36
CA PRO A 129 16.00 0.41 -18.21
C PRO A 129 16.13 1.91 -18.50
N GLN A 130 15.35 2.44 -19.45
CA GLN A 130 15.35 3.87 -19.77
C GLN A 130 14.75 4.71 -18.62
N LEU A 131 13.80 4.14 -17.88
CA LEU A 131 13.19 4.79 -16.73
C LEU A 131 14.16 4.91 -15.56
N GLN A 132 15.02 3.92 -15.33
CA GLN A 132 16.05 3.97 -14.27
C GLN A 132 16.99 5.17 -14.46
N VAL A 133 17.30 5.52 -15.71
CA VAL A 133 18.14 6.68 -16.04
C VAL A 133 17.40 8.00 -15.82
N ARG A 134 16.11 8.07 -16.19
CA ARG A 134 15.32 9.31 -16.12
C ARG A 134 14.72 9.59 -14.74
N GLY A 135 14.60 8.57 -13.89
CA GLY A 135 13.89 8.63 -12.61
C GLY A 135 12.38 8.53 -12.76
N VAL A 136 11.70 8.28 -11.62
CA VAL A 136 10.25 8.09 -11.55
C VAL A 136 9.58 9.30 -10.90
N ASP A 137 8.62 9.90 -11.59
CA ASP A 137 7.74 10.94 -11.04
C ASP A 137 6.56 10.30 -10.28
N LEU A 138 6.78 10.02 -9.00
CA LEU A 138 5.78 9.43 -8.12
C LEU A 138 4.55 10.33 -7.92
N ALA A 139 4.71 11.66 -7.92
CA ALA A 139 3.58 12.57 -7.76
C ALA A 139 2.62 12.48 -8.96
N ARG A 140 3.17 12.35 -10.17
CA ARG A 140 2.38 12.10 -11.38
C ARG A 140 1.67 10.74 -11.36
N ILE A 141 2.33 9.70 -10.83
CA ILE A 141 1.70 8.37 -10.67
C ILE A 141 0.54 8.44 -9.69
N TRP A 142 0.72 9.08 -8.53
CA TRP A 142 -0.37 9.24 -7.55
C TRP A 142 -1.55 10.03 -8.10
N ARG A 143 -1.28 11.12 -8.83
CA ARG A 143 -2.33 11.90 -9.49
C ARG A 143 -3.12 11.06 -10.49
N TRP A 144 -2.43 10.23 -11.27
CA TRP A 144 -3.07 9.29 -12.20
C TRP A 144 -3.84 8.19 -11.46
N LEU A 145 -3.30 7.59 -10.40
CA LEU A 145 -4.02 6.61 -9.60
C LEU A 145 -5.31 7.22 -9.05
N LEU A 146 -5.25 8.38 -8.41
CA LEU A 146 -6.42 9.06 -7.85
C LEU A 146 -7.46 9.44 -8.93
N SER A 147 -7.08 9.59 -10.20
CA SER A 147 -8.01 10.01 -11.25
C SER A 147 -8.99 8.93 -11.71
N TRP A 148 -8.72 7.64 -11.43
CA TRP A 148 -9.59 6.54 -11.85
C TRP A 148 -10.12 5.70 -10.69
N ARG A 149 -9.76 6.05 -9.44
CA ARG A 149 -10.25 5.33 -8.26
C ARG A 149 -11.78 5.33 -8.25
N ARG A 150 -12.37 4.14 -8.22
CA ARG A 150 -13.83 3.94 -8.25
C ARG A 150 -14.51 4.67 -7.08
N PRO A 151 -15.73 5.21 -7.21
CA PRO A 151 -16.46 5.75 -6.06
C PRO A 151 -16.70 4.68 -4.99
N ALA A 152 -16.78 5.11 -3.72
CA ALA A 152 -16.93 4.19 -2.58
C ALA A 152 -18.14 3.24 -2.71
N ARG A 153 -19.28 3.74 -3.22
CA ARG A 153 -20.49 2.92 -3.42
C ARG A 153 -20.30 1.84 -4.48
N GLU A 154 -19.55 2.11 -5.54
CA GLU A 154 -19.23 1.11 -6.56
C GLU A 154 -18.26 0.06 -6.00
N ALA A 155 -17.21 0.49 -5.30
CA ALA A 155 -16.26 -0.40 -4.66
C ALA A 155 -16.92 -1.33 -3.65
N GLU A 156 -17.84 -0.81 -2.83
CA GLU A 156 -18.64 -1.58 -1.88
C GLU A 156 -19.43 -2.71 -2.57
N ALA A 157 -20.09 -2.40 -3.69
CA ALA A 157 -20.85 -3.36 -4.46
C ALA A 157 -19.95 -4.43 -5.10
N ILE A 158 -18.84 -4.00 -5.72
CA ILE A 158 -17.87 -4.89 -6.36
C ILE A 158 -17.26 -5.88 -5.35
N LEU A 159 -16.87 -5.39 -4.17
CA LEU A 159 -16.23 -6.21 -3.14
C LEU A 159 -17.25 -7.05 -2.35
N GLY A 160 -18.55 -6.84 -2.55
CA GLY A 160 -19.58 -7.56 -1.80
C GLY A 160 -19.56 -7.22 -0.30
N VAL A 161 -19.35 -5.95 0.05
CA VAL A 161 -19.32 -5.51 1.45
C VAL A 161 -20.72 -5.67 2.08
N PRO A 162 -20.84 -6.41 3.20
CA PRO A 162 -22.12 -6.62 3.88
C PRO A 162 -22.77 -5.29 4.30
N LYS A 163 -24.11 -5.21 4.23
CA LYS A 163 -24.87 -3.98 4.58
C LYS A 163 -24.46 -3.37 5.93
N ALA A 164 -24.27 -4.22 6.94
CA ALA A 164 -23.87 -3.80 8.29
C ALA A 164 -22.49 -3.12 8.34
N GLN A 165 -21.60 -3.39 7.38
CA GLN A 165 -20.22 -2.90 7.35
C GLN A 165 -20.01 -1.70 6.41
N ARG A 166 -21.03 -1.29 5.66
CA ARG A 166 -20.92 -0.25 4.61
C ARG A 166 -20.48 1.11 5.15
N ALA A 167 -21.03 1.53 6.29
CA ALA A 167 -20.65 2.79 6.92
C ALA A 167 -19.17 2.79 7.37
N ALA A 168 -18.72 1.69 7.97
CA ALA A 168 -17.33 1.53 8.38
C ALA A 168 -16.39 1.42 7.18
N PHE A 169 -16.80 0.72 6.13
CA PHE A 169 -16.08 0.67 4.85
C PHE A 169 -15.95 2.05 4.21
N ALA A 170 -17.01 2.87 4.18
CA ALA A 170 -16.94 4.22 3.63
C ALA A 170 -15.94 5.10 4.39
N ARG A 171 -15.82 4.93 5.72
CA ARG A 171 -14.81 5.59 6.54
C ARG A 171 -13.39 5.12 6.20
N ALA A 172 -13.16 3.81 6.11
CA ALA A 172 -11.87 3.25 5.69
C ALA A 172 -11.47 3.69 4.27
N TRP A 173 -12.43 3.71 3.35
CA TRP A 173 -12.28 4.21 1.99
C TRP A 173 -11.83 5.67 1.95
N LYS A 174 -12.50 6.52 2.74
CA LYS A 174 -12.18 7.95 2.88
C LYS A 174 -10.80 8.15 3.52
N ALA A 175 -10.46 7.37 4.54
CA ALA A 175 -9.14 7.41 5.15
C ALA A 175 -8.04 7.10 4.12
N THR A 176 -8.22 6.06 3.29
CA THR A 176 -7.29 5.74 2.21
C THR A 176 -7.19 6.85 1.16
N ASP A 177 -8.29 7.53 0.81
CA ASP A 177 -8.27 8.67 -0.12
C ASP A 177 -7.42 9.82 0.41
N LEU A 178 -7.67 10.19 1.66
CA LEU A 178 -6.96 11.27 2.36
C LEU A 178 -5.48 10.93 2.52
N LEU A 179 -5.17 9.68 2.87
CA LEU A 179 -3.80 9.20 3.04
C LEU A 179 -3.01 9.22 1.72
N ALA A 180 -3.61 8.78 0.61
CA ALA A 180 -2.99 8.85 -0.71
C ALA A 180 -2.71 10.30 -1.14
N ARG A 181 -3.64 11.23 -0.84
CA ARG A 181 -3.44 12.66 -1.09
C ARG A 181 -2.35 13.25 -0.19
N SER A 182 -2.28 12.82 1.08
CA SER A 182 -1.22 13.21 2.01
C SER A 182 0.16 12.89 1.43
N TRP A 183 0.38 11.64 0.99
CA TRP A 183 1.65 11.24 0.34
C TRP A 183 1.94 12.00 -0.95
N MET A 184 0.91 12.32 -1.75
CA MET A 184 1.10 13.17 -2.94
C MET A 184 1.59 14.57 -2.56
N HIS A 185 1.08 15.16 -1.48
CA HIS A 185 1.53 16.46 -0.97
C HIS A 185 2.97 16.40 -0.41
N ASP A 186 3.34 15.31 0.27
CA ASP A 186 4.72 15.09 0.71
C ASP A 186 5.70 15.07 -0.48
N LEU A 187 5.34 14.39 -1.56
CA LEU A 187 6.18 14.29 -2.76
C LEU A 187 6.43 15.65 -3.45
N ILE A 188 5.50 16.60 -3.33
CA ILE A 188 5.66 17.96 -3.83
C ILE A 188 6.11 18.96 -2.75
N ARG A 189 6.57 18.44 -1.60
CA ARG A 189 7.10 19.21 -0.45
C ARG A 189 6.10 20.19 0.18
N ASP A 190 4.81 19.88 0.11
CA ASP A 190 3.75 20.60 0.82
C ASP A 190 3.42 19.91 2.16
N SER A 191 4.39 19.95 3.08
CA SER A 191 4.33 19.23 4.36
C SER A 191 3.15 19.67 5.23
N ARG A 192 2.73 20.94 5.16
CA ARG A 192 1.58 21.45 5.90
C ARG A 192 0.30 20.75 5.44
N ARG A 193 0.07 20.70 4.13
CA ARG A 193 -1.13 20.04 3.59
C ARG A 193 -1.07 18.53 3.77
N ALA A 194 0.11 17.93 3.61
CA ALA A 194 0.31 16.51 3.86
C ALA A 194 -0.07 16.13 5.30
N SER A 195 0.41 16.88 6.29
CA SER A 195 0.10 16.63 7.71
C SER A 195 -1.37 16.79 8.06
N LEU A 196 -2.03 17.84 7.53
CA LEU A 196 -3.47 18.03 7.70
C LEU A 196 -4.28 16.86 7.13
N LEU A 197 -3.91 16.36 5.94
CA LEU A 197 -4.57 15.21 5.34
C LEU A 197 -4.30 13.90 6.09
N ALA A 198 -3.10 13.71 6.64
CA ALA A 198 -2.76 12.54 7.43
C ALA A 198 -3.59 12.46 8.72
N VAL A 199 -3.74 13.59 9.45
CA VAL A 199 -4.59 13.61 10.66
C VAL A 199 -6.07 13.42 10.33
N GLU A 200 -6.55 13.98 9.21
CA GLU A 200 -7.92 13.73 8.74
C GLU A 200 -8.14 12.27 8.35
N ALA A 201 -7.16 11.63 7.69
CA ALA A 201 -7.20 10.20 7.36
C ALA A 201 -7.32 9.35 8.63
N TRP A 202 -6.49 9.65 9.63
CA TRP A 202 -6.53 8.95 10.92
C TRP A 202 -7.86 9.15 11.65
N ARG A 203 -8.40 10.38 11.70
CA ARG A 203 -9.72 10.66 12.29
C ARG A 203 -10.85 9.96 11.54
N ALA A 204 -10.77 9.87 10.22
CA ALA A 204 -11.76 9.19 9.41
C ALA A 204 -11.85 7.70 9.78
N PHE A 205 -10.71 7.02 9.94
CA PHE A 205 -10.67 5.61 10.33
C PHE A 205 -9.49 5.32 11.29
N PRO A 206 -9.68 5.48 12.61
CA PRO A 206 -8.60 5.35 13.60
C PRO A 206 -7.95 3.96 13.67
N GLN A 207 -8.63 2.95 13.13
CA GLN A 207 -8.12 1.58 13.06
C GLN A 207 -7.17 1.35 11.86
N ASP A 208 -6.97 2.35 10.99
CA ASP A 208 -5.92 2.30 9.96
C ASP A 208 -4.55 2.64 10.58
N ARG A 209 -3.69 1.64 10.68
CA ARG A 209 -2.35 1.81 11.25
C ARG A 209 -1.50 2.75 10.39
N TRP A 210 -1.67 2.73 9.08
CA TRP A 210 -0.87 3.55 8.17
C TRP A 210 -1.22 5.03 8.26
N ALA A 211 -2.49 5.35 8.51
CA ALA A 211 -2.92 6.73 8.67
C ALA A 211 -2.32 7.35 9.95
N ARG A 212 -2.40 6.64 11.09
CA ARG A 212 -1.79 7.12 12.34
C ARG A 212 -0.28 7.20 12.28
N TRP A 213 0.38 6.28 11.57
CA TRP A 213 1.83 6.32 11.39
C TRP A 213 2.30 7.44 10.48
N THR A 214 1.62 7.67 9.36
CA THR A 214 1.97 8.79 8.47
C THR A 214 1.85 10.12 9.23
N TYR A 215 0.82 10.27 10.08
CA TYR A 215 0.71 11.44 10.94
C TYR A 215 1.85 11.52 11.99
N ALA A 216 2.22 10.39 12.60
CA ALA A 216 3.34 10.33 13.54
C ALA A 216 4.69 10.68 12.86
N ASP A 217 4.93 10.24 11.63
CA ASP A 217 6.10 10.62 10.83
C ASP A 217 6.17 12.13 10.62
N HIS A 218 5.04 12.77 10.32
CA HIS A 218 4.97 14.24 10.19
C HIS A 218 5.23 14.95 11.52
N LEU A 219 4.83 14.37 12.66
CA LEU A 219 5.17 14.92 13.98
C LEU A 219 6.67 14.74 14.27
N LEU A 220 7.27 13.61 13.93
CA LEU A 220 8.70 13.36 14.10
C LEU A 220 9.58 14.29 13.26
N ALA A 221 9.07 14.88 12.18
CA ALA A 221 9.78 15.89 11.41
C ALA A 221 10.15 17.14 12.25
N PHE A 222 9.50 17.37 13.39
CA PHE A 222 9.84 18.41 14.36
C PHE A 222 10.89 17.95 15.41
N GLY A 223 11.48 16.77 15.26
CA GLY A 223 12.52 16.26 16.15
C GLY A 223 12.00 15.88 17.55
N GLU A 224 12.77 16.21 18.60
CA GLU A 224 12.39 15.92 20.00
C GLU A 224 11.06 16.57 20.39
N GLU A 225 10.75 17.75 19.85
CA GLU A 225 9.52 18.50 20.15
C GLU A 225 8.25 17.75 19.73
N GLY A 226 8.32 17.01 18.63
CA GLY A 226 7.20 16.22 18.11
C GLY A 226 7.12 14.80 18.65
N LEU A 227 8.14 14.32 19.36
CA LEU A 227 8.28 12.92 19.75
C LEU A 227 7.14 12.44 20.67
N GLU A 228 6.80 13.19 21.70
CA GLU A 228 5.75 12.79 22.66
C GLU A 228 4.38 12.74 21.97
N LEU A 229 4.10 13.69 21.08
CA LEU A 229 2.88 13.68 20.27
C LEU A 229 2.84 12.49 19.31
N ALA A 230 3.98 12.17 18.68
CA ALA A 230 4.11 11.03 17.78
C ALA A 230 3.85 9.70 18.53
N LEU A 231 4.42 9.53 19.73
CA LEU A 231 4.19 8.37 20.58
C LEU A 231 2.77 8.29 21.13
N ALA A 232 2.13 9.43 21.40
CA ALA A 232 0.73 9.48 21.80
C ALA A 232 -0.21 9.05 20.65
N ALA A 233 0.07 9.50 19.43
CA ALA A 233 -0.71 9.12 18.24
C ALA A 233 -0.45 7.67 17.79
N ALA A 234 0.81 7.23 17.85
CA ALA A 234 1.24 5.91 17.41
C ALA A 234 2.20 5.27 18.44
N PRO A 235 1.66 4.60 19.47
CA PRO A 235 2.45 4.00 20.56
C PRO A 235 3.46 2.91 20.14
N ASP A 236 3.28 2.33 18.96
CA ASP A 236 4.09 1.28 18.36
C ASP A 236 4.92 1.80 17.16
N HIS A 237 5.01 3.12 16.97
CA HIS A 237 5.74 3.71 15.85
C HIS A 237 7.24 3.42 15.95
N PRO A 238 7.85 2.78 14.95
CA PRO A 238 9.20 2.24 15.04
C PRO A 238 10.24 3.34 15.29
N GLU A 239 10.23 4.39 14.47
CA GLU A 239 11.20 5.48 14.58
C GLU A 239 10.97 6.36 15.82
N ALA A 240 9.72 6.46 16.29
CA ALA A 240 9.43 7.23 17.52
C ALA A 240 9.99 6.48 18.74
N LEU A 241 9.74 5.17 18.84
CA LEU A 241 10.28 4.32 19.89
C LEU A 241 11.81 4.28 19.86
N ARG A 242 12.39 4.20 18.66
CA ARG A 242 13.84 4.22 18.46
C ARG A 242 14.46 5.54 18.88
N LEU A 243 13.87 6.67 18.50
CA LEU A 243 14.32 8.00 18.91
C LEU A 243 14.22 8.15 20.44
N LYS A 244 13.10 7.74 21.04
CA LYS A 244 12.91 7.77 22.50
C LYS A 244 13.95 6.94 23.24
N TYR A 245 14.23 5.72 22.75
CA TYR A 245 15.29 4.86 23.30
C TYR A 245 16.67 5.53 23.23
N ARG A 246 17.04 6.10 22.07
CA ARG A 246 18.33 6.79 21.90
C ARG A 246 18.47 7.97 22.85
N LEU A 247 17.43 8.81 22.98
CA LEU A 247 17.44 9.96 23.88
C LEU A 247 17.55 9.52 25.34
N ALA A 248 16.80 8.49 25.75
CA ALA A 248 16.88 7.92 27.09
C ALA A 248 18.29 7.40 27.39
N ARG A 249 18.96 6.77 26.41
CA ARG A 249 20.35 6.32 26.55
C ARG A 249 21.35 7.46 26.70
N VAL A 250 21.27 8.48 25.85
CA VAL A 250 22.17 9.65 25.89
C VAL A 250 22.00 10.41 27.20
N LYS A 251 20.78 10.49 27.72
CA LYS A 251 20.45 11.17 28.99
C LYS A 251 20.66 10.28 30.23
N HIS A 252 21.18 9.06 30.07
CA HIS A 252 21.30 8.06 31.14
C HIS A 252 20.01 7.85 31.95
N ALA A 253 18.86 7.92 31.28
CA ALA A 253 17.56 7.80 31.92
C ALA A 253 17.30 6.34 32.35
N PRO A 254 16.70 6.12 33.54
CA PRO A 254 16.49 4.78 34.08
C PRO A 254 15.49 3.93 33.27
N ASP A 255 14.68 4.57 32.42
CA ASP A 255 13.66 3.94 31.58
C ASP A 255 14.17 3.52 30.20
N ALA A 256 15.45 3.78 29.86
CA ALA A 256 16.02 3.46 28.55
C ALA A 256 15.80 1.99 28.15
N GLU A 257 16.00 1.06 29.08
CA GLU A 257 15.81 -0.36 28.82
C GLU A 257 14.33 -0.76 28.63
N ALA A 258 13.41 -0.03 29.28
CA ALA A 258 11.98 -0.23 29.05
C ALA A 258 11.58 0.19 27.63
N TRP A 259 12.16 1.27 27.11
CA TRP A 259 11.95 1.71 25.72
C TRP A 259 12.54 0.71 24.72
N ARG A 260 13.72 0.14 25.00
CA ARG A 260 14.30 -0.95 24.18
C ARG A 260 13.36 -2.14 24.10
N ARG A 261 12.90 -2.65 25.25
CA ARG A 261 11.96 -3.79 25.29
C ARG A 261 10.67 -3.51 24.53
N ARG A 262 10.14 -2.29 24.64
CA ARG A 262 8.93 -1.88 23.89
C ARG A 262 9.17 -1.84 22.38
N LEU A 263 10.30 -1.28 21.94
CA LEU A 263 10.71 -1.29 20.53
C LEU A 263 10.80 -2.73 20.00
N CYS A 264 11.48 -3.62 20.72
CA CYS A 264 11.72 -4.99 20.27
C CYS A 264 10.48 -5.89 20.35
N LYS A 265 9.56 -5.60 21.27
CA LYS A 265 8.24 -6.25 21.28
C LYS A 265 7.40 -5.84 20.07
N ALA A 266 7.45 -4.57 19.68
CA ALA A 266 6.70 -4.07 18.54
C ALA A 266 7.34 -4.47 17.19
N TRP A 267 8.68 -4.56 17.16
CA TRP A 267 9.48 -4.71 15.94
C TRP A 267 10.71 -5.60 16.13
N PRO A 268 10.51 -6.91 16.36
CA PRO A 268 11.59 -7.81 16.75
C PRO A 268 12.70 -7.98 15.70
N LEU A 269 12.40 -7.73 14.42
CA LEU A 269 13.32 -7.97 13.30
C LEU A 269 13.79 -6.69 12.59
N ALA A 270 13.31 -5.51 13.00
CA ALA A 270 13.56 -4.29 12.24
C ALA A 270 14.85 -3.57 12.62
N PHE A 271 15.40 -3.85 13.81
CA PHE A 271 16.43 -3.01 14.43
C PHE A 271 17.55 -3.84 15.08
N PRO A 272 18.84 -3.50 14.84
CA PRO A 272 19.98 -4.11 15.52
C PRO A 272 19.88 -4.06 17.04
N GLU A 273 19.26 -3.01 17.59
CA GLU A 273 19.03 -2.79 19.01
C GLU A 273 18.22 -3.92 19.70
N CYS A 274 17.58 -4.79 18.90
CA CYS A 274 16.75 -5.90 19.35
C CYS A 274 17.42 -7.28 19.26
N VAL A 275 18.64 -7.33 18.71
CA VAL A 275 19.37 -8.58 18.48
C VAL A 275 20.48 -8.74 19.52
N HIS A 276 20.23 -8.47 20.82
CA HIS A 276 21.16 -8.75 21.94
C HIS A 276 20.42 -8.79 23.29
#